data_AF-A0A7Z9Y598-F1
#
_entry.id   AF-A0A7Z9Y598-F1
#
_cell.length_a   1.000
_cell.length_b   1.000
_cell.length_c   1.000
_cell.angle_alpha   90.00
_cell.angle_beta   90.00
_cell.angle_gamma   90.00
#
_symmetry.space_group_name_H-M   'P 1'
#
loop_
_entity.id
_entity.type
_entity.pdbx_description
1 polymer ?
#
loop_
_entity_poly.entity_id
_entity_poly.type
_entity_poly.pdbx_seq_one_letter_code
_entity_poly.pdbx_strand_id
1 'polypeptide(L)'
;FRRACPEVVKVASLRETLWLYLLSKIHLDGLYRGRAHAMQVPPVEEKYHITIVTPRFVQAAHRNNTAVHLWTINEKAEMRRFIEMGVDGLISDFPDRVLEVLGRL
;
A
#
# COMPACT_ATOMS: atom_id res chain seq x y z
N PHE A 1 13.73 -2.98 -18.03
CA PHE A 1 12.74 -3.90 -17.41
C PHE A 1 11.31 -3.65 -17.87
N ARG A 2 10.63 -2.54 -17.53
CA ARG A 2 9.20 -2.30 -17.88
C ARG A 2 8.84 -2.44 -19.37
N ARG A 3 9.71 -1.99 -20.28
CA ARG A 3 9.51 -2.16 -21.73
C ARG A 3 9.92 -3.54 -22.25
N ALA A 4 10.78 -4.24 -21.52
CA ALA A 4 11.37 -5.51 -21.92
C ALA A 4 10.55 -6.73 -21.46
N CYS A 5 9.80 -6.61 -20.37
CA CYS A 5 8.98 -7.69 -19.80
C CYS A 5 7.57 -7.14 -19.45
N PRO A 6 6.73 -6.81 -20.45
CA PRO A 6 5.39 -6.25 -20.22
C PRO A 6 4.43 -7.19 -19.49
N GLU A 7 4.62 -8.50 -19.62
CA GLU A 7 3.81 -9.58 -19.03
C GLU A 7 3.98 -9.73 -17.52
N VAL A 8 5.08 -9.22 -16.96
CA VAL A 8 5.39 -9.38 -15.53
C VAL A 8 4.60 -8.36 -14.70
N VAL A 9 3.87 -8.85 -13.70
CA VAL A 9 3.19 -8.03 -12.68
C VAL A 9 4.24 -7.19 -11.95
N LYS A 10 3.92 -5.91 -11.74
CA LYS A 10 4.88 -4.92 -11.24
C LYS A 10 4.40 -4.25 -9.98
N VAL A 11 5.34 -4.15 -9.04
CA VAL A 11 5.25 -3.28 -7.88
C VAL A 11 5.70 -1.87 -8.27
N ALA A 12 5.12 -0.87 -7.62
CA ALA A 12 5.47 0.52 -7.83
C ALA A 12 6.93 0.82 -7.46
N SER A 13 7.55 1.67 -8.26
CA SER A 13 8.83 2.29 -7.90
C SER A 13 8.64 3.37 -6.83
N LEU A 14 9.71 3.74 -6.10
CA LEU A 14 9.68 4.86 -5.16
C LEU A 14 9.11 6.14 -5.80
N ARG A 15 9.46 6.42 -7.06
CA ARG A 15 8.95 7.57 -7.81
C ARG A 15 7.43 7.50 -8.02
N GLU A 16 6.92 6.32 -8.36
CA GLU A 16 5.48 6.10 -8.53
C GLU A 16 4.72 6.20 -7.21
N THR A 17 5.28 5.66 -6.12
CA THR A 17 4.74 5.80 -4.77
C THR A 17 4.71 7.26 -4.34
N LEU A 18 5.81 7.99 -4.52
CA LEU A 18 5.93 9.40 -4.15
C LEU A 18 4.91 10.26 -4.89
N TRP A 19 4.75 10.06 -6.20
CA TRP A 19 3.76 10.82 -6.97
C TRP A 19 2.34 10.54 -6.53
N LEU A 20 1.98 9.27 -6.31
CA LEU A 20 0.65 8.95 -5.80
C LEU A 20 0.43 9.56 -4.42
N TYR A 21 1.43 9.48 -3.54
CA TYR A 21 1.41 10.10 -2.22
C TYR A 21 1.16 11.62 -2.30
N LEU A 22 1.97 12.35 -3.05
CA LEU A 22 1.85 13.81 -3.18
C LEU A 22 0.50 14.21 -3.80
N LEU A 23 0.11 13.57 -4.90
CA LEU A 23 -1.15 13.86 -5.58
C LEU A 23 -2.37 13.51 -4.72
N SER A 24 -2.30 12.41 -3.98
CA SER A 24 -3.36 12.04 -3.04
C SER A 24 -3.53 13.13 -1.99
N LYS A 25 -2.46 13.67 -1.38
CA LYS A 25 -2.54 14.73 -0.35
C LYS A 25 -3.25 15.99 -0.86
N ILE A 26 -3.00 16.40 -2.11
CA ILE A 26 -3.57 17.62 -2.70
C ILE A 26 -4.84 17.39 -3.52
N HIS A 27 -5.44 16.19 -3.48
CA HIS A 27 -6.68 15.86 -4.19
C HIS A 27 -6.59 15.89 -5.73
N LEU A 28 -5.39 15.62 -6.26
CA LEU A 28 -5.12 15.51 -7.69
C LEU A 28 -4.75 14.08 -8.11
N ASP A 29 -5.18 13.07 -7.36
CA ASP A 29 -4.91 11.66 -7.63
C ASP A 29 -5.46 11.17 -9.00
N GLY A 30 -6.43 11.87 -9.59
CA GLY A 30 -6.89 11.61 -10.96
C GLY A 30 -5.87 11.97 -12.06
N LEU A 31 -4.83 12.75 -11.72
CA LEU A 31 -3.71 13.04 -12.64
C LEU A 31 -2.62 11.96 -12.59
N TYR A 32 -2.69 11.05 -11.62
CA TYR A 32 -1.73 9.96 -11.52
C TYR A 32 -1.86 9.02 -12.72
N ARG A 33 -0.73 8.71 -13.37
CA ARG A 33 -0.66 7.87 -14.58
C ARG A 33 0.28 6.68 -14.39
N GLY A 34 0.39 6.20 -13.16
CA GLY A 34 1.19 5.02 -12.83
C GLY A 34 0.67 3.75 -13.52
N ARG A 35 1.55 2.76 -13.68
CA ARG A 35 1.22 1.46 -14.30
C ARG A 35 1.65 0.28 -13.43
N ALA A 36 1.82 0.53 -12.14
CA ALA A 36 2.06 -0.50 -11.16
C ALA A 36 0.74 -1.17 -10.79
N HIS A 37 0.80 -2.45 -10.44
CA HIS A 37 -0.38 -3.20 -9.99
C HIS A 37 -0.51 -3.15 -8.47
N ALA A 38 0.59 -2.97 -7.76
CA ALA A 38 0.62 -2.88 -6.31
C ALA A 38 1.64 -1.85 -5.82
N MET A 39 1.30 -1.13 -4.75
CA MET A 39 2.19 -0.35 -3.92
C MET A 39 2.65 -1.25 -2.76
N GLN A 40 3.94 -1.55 -2.67
CA GLN A 40 4.49 -2.18 -1.46
C GLN A 40 5.22 -1.12 -0.66
N VAL A 41 4.64 -0.70 0.46
CA VAL A 41 5.12 0.45 1.24
C VAL A 41 5.10 0.15 2.73
N PRO A 42 5.99 0.78 3.52
CA PRO A 42 5.81 0.80 4.95
C PRO A 42 4.64 1.75 5.29
N PRO A 43 3.95 1.57 6.43
CA PRO A 43 2.93 2.52 6.88
C PRO A 43 3.48 3.93 7.09
N VAL A 44 4.70 4.00 7.63
CA VAL A 44 5.43 5.21 7.98
C VAL A 44 6.85 5.09 7.42
N GLU A 45 7.35 6.18 6.83
CA GLU A 45 8.77 6.33 6.53
C GLU A 45 9.47 6.93 7.75
N GLU A 46 10.12 6.07 8.52
CA GLU A 46 10.74 6.41 9.80
C GLU A 46 11.80 7.51 9.67
N LYS A 47 12.59 7.50 8.59
CA LYS A 47 13.67 8.49 8.42
C LYS A 47 13.15 9.93 8.42
N TYR A 48 11.96 10.14 7.87
CA TYR A 48 11.36 11.45 7.70
C TYR A 48 10.09 11.65 8.52
N HIS A 49 9.68 10.65 9.32
CA HIS A 49 8.47 10.65 10.13
C HIS A 49 7.21 10.94 9.29
N ILE A 50 7.15 10.37 8.08
CA ILE A 50 6.06 10.59 7.13
C ILE A 50 5.11 9.40 7.17
N THR A 51 3.85 9.63 7.58
CA THR A 51 2.79 8.64 7.40
C THR A 51 2.41 8.55 5.92
N ILE A 52 2.81 7.46 5.28
CA ILE A 52 2.52 7.17 3.87
C ILE A 52 1.08 6.67 3.75
N VAL A 53 0.74 5.67 4.55
CA VAL A 53 -0.52 4.93 4.41
C VAL A 53 -1.60 5.61 5.22
N THR A 54 -2.53 6.23 4.50
CA THR A 54 -3.70 6.92 5.03
C THR A 54 -4.93 6.47 4.25
N PRO A 55 -6.16 6.64 4.78
CA PRO A 55 -7.37 6.27 4.03
C PRO A 55 -7.42 6.92 2.65
N ARG A 56 -6.93 8.16 2.54
CA ARG A 56 -6.85 8.90 1.29
C ARG A 56 -5.84 8.33 0.30
N PHE A 57 -4.69 7.87 0.79
CA PHE A 57 -3.70 7.19 -0.05
C PHE A 57 -4.25 5.87 -0.60
N VAL A 58 -4.90 5.07 0.25
CA VAL A 58 -5.54 3.81 -0.14
C VAL A 58 -6.61 4.05 -1.21
N GLN A 59 -7.52 5.01 -0.98
CA GLN A 59 -8.54 5.38 -1.96
C GLN A 59 -7.94 5.87 -3.29
N ALA A 60 -6.88 6.68 -3.24
CA ALA A 60 -6.19 7.15 -4.45
C ALA A 60 -5.56 5.99 -5.23
N ALA A 61 -4.96 5.01 -4.55
CA ALA A 61 -4.41 3.81 -5.18
C ALA A 61 -5.51 2.99 -5.86
N HIS A 62 -6.62 2.73 -5.15
CA HIS A 62 -7.77 1.98 -5.67
C HIS A 62 -8.41 2.66 -6.88
N ARG A 63 -8.59 3.98 -6.86
CA ARG A 63 -9.07 4.76 -8.02
C ARG A 63 -8.18 4.62 -9.25
N ASN A 64 -6.90 4.32 -9.04
CA ASN A 64 -5.91 4.09 -10.08
C ASN A 64 -5.66 2.59 -10.33
N ASN A 65 -6.57 1.71 -9.93
CA ASN A 65 -6.48 0.25 -10.09
C ASN A 65 -5.15 -0.33 -9.58
N THR A 66 -4.64 0.23 -8.48
CA THR A 66 -3.40 -0.20 -7.84
C THR A 66 -3.69 -0.68 -6.42
N ALA A 67 -3.31 -1.92 -6.11
CA ALA A 67 -3.44 -2.48 -4.77
C ALA A 67 -2.43 -1.84 -3.80
N VAL A 68 -2.71 -1.87 -2.50
CA VAL A 68 -1.81 -1.40 -1.43
C VAL A 68 -1.46 -2.56 -0.52
N HIS A 69 -0.19 -2.92 -0.49
CA HIS A 69 0.36 -3.97 0.36
C HIS A 69 1.34 -3.37 1.37
N LEU A 70 1.22 -3.77 2.63
CA LEU A 70 2.10 -3.31 3.70
C LEU A 70 3.14 -4.37 4.06
N TRP A 71 4.35 -3.90 4.37
CA TRP A 71 5.41 -4.71 4.98
C TRP A 71 6.05 -3.93 6.13
N THR A 72 6.51 -4.53 7.22
CA THR A 72 6.04 -5.78 7.85
C THR A 72 5.22 -5.38 9.09
N ILE A 73 4.00 -5.89 9.24
CA ILE A 73 3.11 -5.53 10.34
C ILE A 73 2.94 -6.71 11.28
N ASN A 74 3.39 -6.56 12.52
CA ASN A 74 3.47 -7.66 13.49
C ASN A 74 2.52 -7.50 14.69
N GLU A 75 1.98 -6.29 14.90
CA GLU A 75 1.06 -6.00 15.99
C GLU A 75 -0.41 -6.13 15.58
N LYS A 76 -1.19 -6.89 16.35
CA LYS A 76 -2.62 -7.17 16.04
C LYS A 76 -3.47 -5.91 15.94
N ALA A 77 -3.17 -4.89 16.75
CA ALA A 77 -3.88 -3.61 16.70
C ALA A 77 -3.64 -2.87 15.37
N GLU A 78 -2.40 -2.88 14.88
CA GLU A 78 -2.06 -2.29 13.58
C GLU A 78 -2.64 -3.10 12.42
N MET A 79 -2.59 -4.43 12.50
CA MET A 79 -3.25 -5.31 11.52
C MET A 79 -4.73 -4.94 11.35
N ARG A 80 -5.49 -4.87 12.46
CA ARG A 80 -6.90 -4.45 12.44
C ARG A 80 -7.09 -3.09 11.79
N ARG A 81 -6.31 -2.10 12.24
CA ARG A 81 -6.36 -0.73 11.72
C ARG A 81 -6.15 -0.67 10.20
N PHE A 82 -5.17 -1.38 9.66
CA PHE A 82 -4.88 -1.33 8.22
C PHE A 82 -5.87 -2.15 7.40
N ILE A 83 -6.34 -3.28 7.92
CA ILE A 83 -7.41 -4.07 7.30
C ILE A 83 -8.68 -3.22 7.20
N GLU A 84 -9.08 -2.55 8.28
CA GLU A 84 -10.24 -1.63 8.30
C GLU A 84 -10.05 -0.43 7.36
N MET A 85 -8.80 0.03 7.17
CA MET A 85 -8.47 1.09 6.21
C MET A 85 -8.63 0.63 4.75
N GLY A 86 -8.73 -0.68 4.50
CA GLY A 86 -8.92 -1.25 3.17
C GLY A 86 -7.61 -1.54 2.42
N VAL A 87 -6.50 -1.80 3.11
CA VAL A 87 -5.30 -2.31 2.41
C VAL A 87 -5.57 -3.71 1.85
N ASP A 88 -4.99 -4.00 0.69
CA ASP A 88 -5.23 -5.24 -0.06
C ASP A 88 -4.31 -6.38 0.38
N GLY A 89 -3.18 -6.04 1.01
CA GLY A 89 -2.20 -7.02 1.46
C GLY A 89 -1.46 -6.57 2.72
N LEU A 90 -1.15 -7.53 3.58
CA LEU A 90 -0.35 -7.33 4.78
C LEU A 90 0.68 -8.45 4.86
N ILE A 91 1.95 -8.07 4.94
CA ILE A 91 3.07 -8.97 5.14
C ILE A 91 3.37 -8.96 6.65
N SER A 92 3.43 -10.14 7.26
CA SER A 92 3.68 -10.33 8.68
C SER A 92 4.58 -11.53 8.90
N ASP A 93 5.41 -11.46 9.94
CA ASP A 93 6.18 -12.61 10.42
C ASP A 93 5.30 -13.59 11.23
N PHE A 94 4.09 -13.16 11.61
CA PHE A 94 3.17 -13.89 12.49
C PHE A 94 1.83 -14.18 11.78
N PRO A 95 1.78 -15.17 10.86
CA PRO A 95 0.57 -15.50 10.10
C PRO A 95 -0.59 -15.99 10.99
N ASP A 96 -0.29 -16.63 12.12
CA ASP A 96 -1.25 -17.02 13.16
C ASP A 96 -2.01 -15.80 13.70
N ARG A 97 -1.29 -14.71 14.02
CA ARG A 97 -1.91 -13.47 14.50
C ARG A 97 -2.84 -12.84 13.46
N VAL A 98 -2.47 -12.94 12.18
CA VAL A 98 -3.31 -12.46 11.07
C VAL A 98 -4.61 -13.26 11.00
N LEU A 99 -4.55 -14.60 11.11
CA LEU A 99 -5.74 -15.45 11.11
C LEU A 99 -6.67 -15.16 12.30
N GLU A 100 -6.12 -14.90 13.49
CA GLU A 100 -6.91 -14.50 14.66
C GLU A 100 -7.63 -13.16 14.41
N VAL A 101 -6.90 -12.17 13.87
CA VAL A 101 -7.47 -10.85 13.54
C VAL A 101 -8.59 -10.97 12.50
N LEU A 102 -8.48 -11.90 11.56
CA LEU A 102 -9.50 -12.19 10.55
C LEU A 102 -10.66 -13.07 11.05
N GLY A 103 -10.59 -13.59 12.28
CA GLY A 103 -11.59 -14.52 12.82
C GLY A 103 -11.62 -15.87 12.08
N ARG A 104 -10.46 -16.37 11.65
CA ARG A 104 -10.29 -17.60 10.85
C ARG A 104 -9.51 -18.71 11.56
N LEU A 105 -9.19 -18.49 12.83
CA LEU A 105 -8.65 -19.48 13.78
C LEU A 105 -9.76 -19.86 14.75
#